data_AF-A0A5B2TYL8-F1
#
_entry.id   AF-A0A5B2TYL8-F1
#
_cell.length_a   1.000
_cell.length_b   1.000
_cell.length_c   1.000
_cell.angle_alpha   90.00
_cell.angle_beta   90.00
_cell.angle_gamma   90.00
#
_symmetry.space_group_name_H-M   'P 1'
#
loop_
_entity.id
_entity.type
_entity.pdbx_description
1 polymer ?
#
loop_
_entity_poly.entity_id
_entity_poly.type
_entity_poly.pdbx_seq_one_letter_code
_entity_poly.pdbx_strand_id
1 'polypeptide(L)'
;MGYQPTSLDAREIRNPYFADVQKDYVYKANIIVFENNFGGILVLKKLADQTHRIAFTTELGNTIFDFTLSGTDFKVNRILKEMDRKILLSILEQDFRSLIQEEIVPLNIYTKNDSELTKTKIGSKTHFYTFKNDILTNITRVGNEKEKVVITFSEIDDRMARQIVISHKTMKLTISLQAIK
;
A
#
# COMPACT_ATOMS: atom_id res chain seq x y z
N MET A 1 -4.15 -21.08 -16.52
CA MET A 1 -3.77 -19.68 -16.80
C MET A 1 -4.69 -19.17 -17.91
N GLY A 2 -5.25 -17.96 -17.84
CA GLY A 2 -6.34 -17.60 -18.76
C GLY A 2 -6.67 -16.12 -18.83
N TYR A 3 -5.69 -15.25 -18.57
CA TYR A 3 -5.83 -13.82 -18.87
C TYR A 3 -5.39 -13.57 -20.31
N GLN A 4 -6.11 -12.72 -21.02
CA GLN A 4 -5.79 -12.31 -22.39
C GLN A 4 -5.28 -10.86 -22.40
N PRO A 5 -4.25 -10.53 -23.20
CA PRO A 5 -3.80 -9.15 -23.34
C PRO A 5 -4.91 -8.29 -23.96
N THR A 6 -5.08 -7.07 -23.47
CA THR A 6 -6.03 -6.08 -23.99
C THR A 6 -5.28 -4.82 -24.45
N SER A 7 -5.88 -4.01 -25.32
CA SER A 7 -5.34 -2.70 -25.71
C SER A 7 -5.13 -1.83 -24.48
N LEU A 8 -4.06 -1.02 -24.53
CA LEU A 8 -3.87 0.08 -23.60
C LEU A 8 -4.85 1.19 -24.01
N ASP A 9 -6.11 1.04 -23.66
CA ASP A 9 -7.08 2.10 -23.85
C ASP A 9 -6.65 3.30 -23.00
N ALA A 10 -6.95 4.52 -23.45
CA ALA A 10 -6.60 5.77 -22.75
C ALA A 10 -7.37 5.99 -21.44
N ARG A 11 -7.83 4.92 -20.77
CA ARG A 11 -8.51 4.95 -19.48
C ARG A 11 -7.48 5.28 -18.41
N GLU A 12 -7.77 6.29 -17.60
CA GLU A 12 -7.02 6.54 -16.37
C GLU A 12 -7.28 5.40 -15.37
N ILE A 13 -6.24 4.65 -15.04
CA ILE A 13 -6.30 3.63 -13.99
C ILE A 13 -5.82 4.29 -12.70
N ARG A 14 -6.66 4.26 -11.68
CA ARG A 14 -6.39 4.91 -10.39
C ARG A 14 -6.56 3.94 -9.24
N ASN A 15 -5.72 4.07 -8.22
CA ASN A 15 -5.96 3.51 -6.90
C ASN A 15 -6.94 4.42 -6.15
N PRO A 16 -8.16 3.94 -5.82
CA PRO A 16 -9.16 4.79 -5.17
C PRO A 16 -8.87 5.03 -3.68
N TYR A 17 -7.98 4.25 -3.08
CA TYR A 17 -7.70 4.32 -1.65
C TYR A 17 -6.70 5.44 -1.34
N PHE A 18 -6.92 6.12 -0.22
CA PHE A 18 -6.01 7.17 0.30
C PHE A 18 -5.84 8.40 -0.61
N ALA A 19 -6.78 8.64 -1.52
CA ALA A 19 -6.72 9.72 -2.51
C ALA A 19 -7.44 11.02 -2.09
N ASP A 20 -8.32 10.96 -1.08
CA ASP A 20 -9.09 12.12 -0.61
C ASP A 20 -8.28 12.97 0.39
N VAL A 21 -8.11 14.25 0.08
CA VAL A 21 -7.40 15.22 0.93
C VAL A 21 -8.20 15.68 2.15
N GLN A 22 -9.53 15.50 2.13
CA GLN A 22 -10.42 15.88 3.23
C GLN A 22 -10.60 14.76 4.27
N LYS A 23 -10.14 13.54 3.96
CA LYS A 23 -10.34 12.36 4.79
C LYS A 23 -9.04 11.96 5.51
N ASP A 24 -9.17 11.74 6.82
CA ASP A 24 -8.15 11.06 7.61
C ASP A 24 -8.49 9.58 7.67
N TYR A 25 -7.59 8.74 7.17
CA TYR A 25 -7.79 7.30 7.13
C TYR A 25 -7.17 6.67 8.37
N VAL A 26 -8.02 6.23 9.31
CA VAL A 26 -7.59 5.75 10.63
C VAL A 26 -7.82 4.25 10.75
N TYR A 27 -6.75 3.51 11.09
CA TYR A 27 -6.75 2.07 11.22
C TYR A 27 -6.19 1.64 12.57
N LYS A 28 -6.82 0.65 13.20
CA LYS A 28 -6.13 -0.21 14.15
C LYS A 28 -5.12 -1.05 13.37
N ALA A 29 -3.85 -0.91 13.71
CA ALA A 29 -2.74 -1.52 13.01
C ALA A 29 -2.01 -2.53 13.89
N ASN A 30 -1.55 -3.61 13.27
CA ASN A 30 -0.63 -4.58 13.83
C ASN A 30 0.50 -4.79 12.82
N ILE A 31 1.73 -4.49 13.22
CA ILE A 31 2.94 -4.67 12.43
C ILE A 31 3.82 -5.71 13.10
N ILE A 32 3.92 -6.88 12.47
CA ILE A 32 4.81 -7.95 12.91
C ILE A 32 6.06 -7.87 12.05
N VAL A 33 7.22 -7.68 12.67
CA VAL A 33 8.53 -7.59 11.99
C VAL A 33 9.58 -8.38 12.76
N PHE A 34 10.12 -9.41 12.10
CA PHE A 34 11.00 -10.42 12.72
C PHE A 34 10.36 -11.08 13.94
N GLU A 35 10.79 -10.70 15.14
CA GLU A 35 10.28 -11.19 16.44
C GLU A 35 9.45 -10.14 17.17
N ASN A 36 9.40 -8.91 16.66
CA ASN A 36 8.69 -7.80 17.27
C ASN A 36 7.27 -7.72 16.72
N ASN A 37 6.34 -7.33 17.59
CA ASN A 37 4.97 -7.04 17.25
C ASN A 37 4.62 -5.65 17.79
N PHE A 38 4.23 -4.76 16.89
CA PHE A 38 3.81 -3.40 17.22
C PHE A 38 2.31 -3.26 16.94
N GLY A 39 1.52 -3.12 17.99
CA GLY A 39 0.09 -2.81 17.91
C GLY A 39 -0.18 -1.33 18.20
N GLY A 40 -1.16 -0.75 17.51
CA GLY A 40 -1.50 0.65 17.71
C GLY A 40 -2.47 1.22 16.70
N ILE A 41 -2.44 2.54 16.53
CA ILE A 41 -3.27 3.30 15.59
C ILE A 41 -2.38 3.86 14.49
N LEU A 42 -2.72 3.55 13.23
CA LEU A 42 -2.10 4.12 12.04
C LEU A 42 -3.06 5.12 11.40
N VAL A 43 -2.59 6.35 11.22
CA VAL A 43 -3.30 7.42 10.51
C VAL A 43 -2.56 7.70 9.22
N LEU A 44 -3.28 7.62 8.11
CA LEU A 44 -2.79 7.96 6.78
C LEU A 44 -3.61 9.14 6.25
N LYS A 45 -2.94 10.22 5.86
CA LYS A 45 -3.56 11.44 5.35
C LYS A 45 -2.87 11.93 4.08
N LYS A 46 -3.63 12.27 3.05
CA LYS A 46 -3.12 13.00 1.89
C LYS A 46 -3.09 14.49 2.25
N LEU A 47 -1.90 15.11 2.17
CA LEU A 47 -1.69 16.52 2.50
C LEU A 47 -1.79 17.43 1.28
N ALA A 48 -1.33 16.95 0.13
CA ALA A 48 -1.34 17.66 -1.15
C ALA A 48 -1.21 16.64 -2.29
N ASP A 49 -1.09 17.12 -3.53
CA ASP A 49 -0.75 16.25 -4.64
C ASP A 49 0.57 15.48 -4.34
N GLN A 50 0.53 14.17 -4.58
CA GLN A 50 1.62 13.22 -4.34
C GLN A 50 2.28 13.31 -2.95
N THR A 51 1.59 13.88 -1.96
CA THR A 51 2.13 14.10 -0.62
C THR A 51 1.22 13.50 0.44
N HIS A 52 1.75 12.56 1.20
CA HIS A 52 1.03 11.87 2.27
C HIS A 52 1.84 11.86 3.56
N ARG A 53 1.14 11.91 4.70
CA ARG A 53 1.71 11.66 6.03
C ARG A 53 1.14 10.37 6.59
N ILE A 54 2.04 9.56 7.18
CA ILE A 54 1.71 8.26 7.75
C ILE A 54 2.26 8.24 9.17
N ALA A 55 1.38 8.27 10.15
CA ALA A 55 1.74 8.26 11.56
C ALA A 55 1.22 6.99 12.21
N PHE A 56 2.09 6.25 12.88
CA PHE A 56 1.75 5.06 13.65
C PHE A 56 2.14 5.27 15.11
N THR A 57 1.17 5.14 16.00
CA THR A 57 1.35 5.33 17.45
C THR A 57 0.82 4.13 18.21
N THR A 58 1.31 3.90 19.42
CA THR A 58 0.63 2.99 20.36
C THR A 58 -0.77 3.53 20.70
N GLU A 59 -1.61 2.69 21.31
CA GLU A 59 -2.94 3.11 21.81
C GLU A 59 -2.85 4.20 22.89
N LEU A 60 -1.70 4.33 23.57
CA LEU A 60 -1.41 5.38 24.55
C LEU A 60 -0.83 6.67 23.93
N GLY A 61 -0.69 6.73 22.59
CA GLY A 61 -0.23 7.92 21.87
C GLY A 61 1.28 8.05 21.69
N ASN A 62 2.08 7.07 22.11
CA ASN A 62 3.53 7.10 21.85
C ASN A 62 3.80 6.82 20.37
N THR A 63 4.51 7.72 19.69
CA THR A 63 4.86 7.53 18.27
C THR A 63 5.83 6.38 18.08
N ILE A 64 5.43 5.43 17.25
CA ILE A 64 6.25 4.32 16.76
C ILE A 64 6.98 4.77 15.49
N PHE A 65 6.28 5.37 14.54
CA PHE A 65 6.88 6.12 13.44
C PHE A 65 5.96 7.22 12.92
N ASP A 66 6.55 8.20 12.25
CA ASP A 66 5.87 9.27 11.53
C ASP A 66 6.68 9.60 10.27
N PHE A 67 6.05 9.39 9.12
CA PHE A 67 6.66 9.54 7.81
C PHE A 67 5.92 10.57 6.98
N THR A 68 6.66 11.29 6.13
CA THR A 68 6.10 12.05 5.01
C THR A 68 6.69 11.51 3.71
N LEU A 69 5.81 11.10 2.80
CA LEU A 69 6.14 10.71 1.43
C LEU A 69 5.68 11.85 0.52
N SER A 70 6.57 12.44 -0.28
CA SER A 70 6.23 13.53 -1.21
C SER A 70 6.95 13.32 -2.53
N GLY A 71 6.22 13.02 -3.61
CA GLY A 71 6.84 12.63 -4.88
C GLY A 71 7.84 11.48 -4.68
N THR A 72 9.12 11.71 -4.95
CA THR A 72 10.21 10.74 -4.71
C THR A 72 10.85 10.82 -3.33
N ASP A 73 10.51 11.82 -2.52
CA ASP A 73 11.15 12.08 -1.23
C ASP A 73 10.49 11.28 -0.11
N PHE A 74 11.33 10.82 0.82
CA PHE A 74 10.91 10.12 2.03
C PHE A 74 11.55 10.78 3.24
N LYS A 75 10.72 11.41 4.07
CA LYS A 75 11.13 12.07 5.30
C LYS A 75 10.66 11.26 6.50
N VAL A 76 11.60 10.92 7.38
CA VAL A 76 11.30 10.36 8.70
C VAL A 76 11.17 11.52 9.69
N ASN A 77 9.94 11.85 10.09
CA ASN A 77 9.68 12.89 11.09
C ASN A 77 9.99 12.38 12.50
N ARG A 78 9.66 11.12 12.77
CA ARG A 78 9.97 10.42 14.03
C ARG A 78 10.00 8.92 13.79
N ILE A 79 10.86 8.22 14.52
CA ILE A 79 10.88 6.76 14.52
C ILE A 79 11.36 6.25 15.88
N LEU A 80 10.75 5.17 16.34
CA LEU A 80 11.15 4.43 17.53
C LEU A 80 12.45 3.67 17.22
N LYS A 81 13.41 3.71 18.15
CA LYS A 81 14.78 3.22 17.94
C LYS A 81 14.85 1.78 17.44
N GLU A 82 13.96 0.92 17.91
CA GLU A 82 13.85 -0.49 17.54
C GLU A 82 13.49 -0.67 16.05
N MET A 83 12.79 0.31 15.47
CA MET A 83 12.41 0.34 14.05
C MET A 83 13.37 1.17 13.18
N ASP A 84 14.27 1.94 13.78
CA ASP A 84 15.24 2.80 13.08
C ASP A 84 16.41 2.00 12.50
N ARG A 85 16.09 1.14 11.53
CA ARG A 85 17.04 0.35 10.76
C ARG A 85 16.88 0.72 9.30
N LYS A 86 17.97 1.11 8.64
CA LYS A 86 17.99 1.50 7.21
C LYS A 86 17.24 0.53 6.29
N ILE A 87 17.40 -0.78 6.52
CA ILE A 87 16.71 -1.81 5.74
C ILE A 87 15.19 -1.75 5.97
N LEU A 88 14.74 -1.64 7.23
CA LEU A 88 13.31 -1.57 7.57
C LEU A 88 12.67 -0.28 7.04
N LEU A 89 13.34 0.85 7.18
CA LEU A 89 12.90 2.13 6.61
C LEU A 89 12.69 2.04 5.10
N SER A 90 13.64 1.46 4.37
CA SER A 90 13.51 1.28 2.92
C SER A 90 12.37 0.33 2.54
N ILE A 91 12.09 -0.68 3.35
CA ILE A 91 10.97 -1.60 3.12
C ILE A 91 9.63 -0.88 3.35
N LEU A 92 9.49 -0.22 4.50
CA LEU A 92 8.28 0.54 4.85
C LEU A 92 8.00 1.64 3.83
N GLU A 93 9.04 2.37 3.40
CA GLU A 93 8.91 3.35 2.32
C GLU A 93 8.32 2.71 1.05
N GLN A 94 8.90 1.60 0.58
CA GLN A 94 8.41 0.94 -0.65
C GLN A 94 6.99 0.41 -0.50
N ASP A 95 6.65 -0.16 0.65
CA ASP A 95 5.33 -0.71 0.91
C ASP A 95 4.27 0.41 0.94
N PHE A 96 4.54 1.50 1.67
CA PHE A 96 3.63 2.63 1.73
C PHE A 96 3.53 3.39 0.42
N ARG A 97 4.62 3.53 -0.35
CA ARG A 97 4.55 4.07 -1.73
C ARG A 97 3.63 3.23 -2.61
N SER A 98 3.75 1.91 -2.53
CA SER A 98 2.88 1.00 -3.30
C SER A 98 1.42 1.12 -2.87
N LEU A 99 1.17 1.31 -1.56
CA LEU A 99 -0.16 1.44 -0.98
C LEU A 99 -0.88 2.73 -1.42
N ILE A 100 -0.15 3.85 -1.50
CA ILE A 100 -0.73 5.20 -1.72
C ILE A 100 -0.58 5.72 -3.16
N GLN A 101 0.10 5.00 -4.05
CA GLN A 101 0.26 5.40 -5.45
C GLN A 101 -1.12 5.53 -6.10
N GLU A 102 -1.53 6.77 -6.37
CA GLU A 102 -2.86 7.09 -6.91
C GLU A 102 -2.93 6.82 -8.42
N GLU A 103 -2.09 7.50 -9.20
CA GLU A 103 -2.08 7.37 -10.66
C GLU A 103 -1.25 6.16 -11.10
N ILE A 104 -1.85 5.30 -11.92
CA ILE A 104 -1.23 4.08 -12.42
C ILE A 104 -1.03 4.23 -13.92
N VAL A 105 0.23 4.27 -14.35
CA VAL A 105 0.58 4.23 -15.77
C VAL A 105 0.72 2.77 -16.20
N PRO A 106 -0.23 2.21 -16.98
CA PRO A 106 -0.19 0.81 -17.36
C PRO A 106 0.92 0.53 -18.39
N LEU A 107 1.66 -0.55 -18.18
CA LEU A 107 2.57 -1.14 -19.17
C LEU A 107 1.87 -2.24 -19.98
N ASN A 108 1.03 -3.03 -19.31
CA ASN A 108 0.20 -4.06 -19.92
C ASN A 108 -1.08 -4.22 -19.10
N ILE A 109 -2.18 -4.53 -19.77
CA ILE A 109 -3.45 -4.87 -19.14
C ILE A 109 -3.82 -6.27 -19.61
N TYR A 110 -4.23 -7.10 -18.68
CA TYR A 110 -4.73 -8.43 -18.96
C TYR A 110 -6.11 -8.63 -18.35
N THR A 111 -7.05 -9.18 -19.10
CA THR A 111 -8.43 -9.37 -18.64
C THR A 111 -8.80 -10.84 -18.63
N LYS A 112 -9.66 -11.23 -17.68
CA LYS A 112 -10.27 -12.56 -17.59
C LYS A 112 -11.61 -12.44 -16.87
N ASN A 113 -12.70 -12.66 -17.60
CA ASN A 113 -14.07 -12.44 -17.08
C ASN A 113 -14.15 -11.02 -16.47
N ASP A 114 -14.66 -10.89 -15.25
CA ASP A 114 -14.76 -9.62 -14.53
C ASP A 114 -13.48 -9.22 -13.77
N SER A 115 -12.35 -9.87 -14.06
CA SER A 115 -11.06 -9.56 -13.45
C SER A 115 -10.12 -8.89 -14.44
N GLU A 116 -9.49 -7.80 -14.00
CA GLU A 116 -8.44 -7.08 -14.73
C GLU A 116 -7.14 -7.12 -13.92
N LEU A 117 -6.04 -7.35 -14.61
CA LEU A 117 -4.70 -7.33 -14.07
C LEU A 117 -3.88 -6.27 -14.82
N THR A 118 -3.57 -5.19 -14.13
CA THR A 118 -2.81 -4.07 -14.69
C THR A 118 -1.38 -4.10 -14.20
N LYS A 119 -0.44 -4.30 -15.13
CA LYS A 119 1.00 -4.31 -14.89
C LYS A 119 1.54 -2.89 -14.98
N THR A 120 2.31 -2.46 -13.99
CA THR A 120 2.97 -1.15 -13.97
C THR A 120 4.37 -1.23 -13.34
N LYS A 121 5.09 -0.10 -13.32
CA LYS A 121 6.33 0.09 -12.58
C LYS A 121 6.18 1.24 -11.60
N ILE A 122 6.56 0.99 -10.35
CA ILE A 122 6.72 2.02 -9.32
C ILE A 122 8.22 2.06 -9.01
N GLY A 123 8.86 3.16 -9.38
CA GLY A 123 10.32 3.21 -9.49
C GLY A 123 10.86 2.12 -10.43
N SER A 124 11.79 1.30 -9.95
CA SER A 124 12.37 0.19 -10.71
C SER A 124 11.64 -1.15 -10.54
N LYS A 125 10.56 -1.19 -9.74
CA LYS A 125 9.90 -2.44 -9.33
C LYS A 125 8.59 -2.65 -10.10
N THR A 126 8.41 -3.87 -10.60
CA THR A 126 7.17 -4.27 -11.28
C THR A 126 6.08 -4.55 -10.25
N HIS A 127 4.90 -3.98 -10.51
CA HIS A 127 3.70 -4.19 -9.73
C HIS A 127 2.56 -4.66 -10.63
N PHE A 128 1.65 -5.43 -10.05
CA PHE A 128 0.38 -5.80 -10.66
C PHE A 128 -0.77 -5.35 -9.77
N TYR A 129 -1.67 -4.56 -10.33
CA TYR A 129 -2.92 -4.13 -9.72
C TYR A 129 -4.02 -5.07 -10.21
N THR A 130 -4.71 -5.72 -9.27
CA THR A 130 -5.78 -6.68 -9.59
C THR A 130 -7.12 -6.07 -9.25
N PHE A 131 -7.94 -5.85 -10.27
CA PHE A 131 -9.31 -5.39 -10.13
C PHE A 131 -10.27 -6.56 -10.33
N LYS A 132 -11.34 -6.61 -9.54
CA LYS A 132 -12.46 -7.53 -9.71
C LYS A 132 -13.76 -6.73 -9.69
N ASN A 133 -14.57 -6.82 -10.72
CA ASN A 133 -15.78 -5.97 -10.87
C ASN A 133 -15.43 -4.48 -10.68
N ASP A 134 -14.37 -4.00 -11.34
CA ASP A 134 -13.80 -2.65 -11.21
C ASP A 134 -13.30 -2.25 -9.80
N ILE A 135 -13.31 -3.16 -8.82
CA ILE A 135 -12.81 -2.91 -7.46
C ILE A 135 -11.37 -3.37 -7.33
N LEU A 136 -10.46 -2.49 -6.89
CA LEU A 136 -9.07 -2.84 -6.60
C LEU A 136 -9.01 -3.77 -5.38
N THR A 137 -8.62 -5.03 -5.60
CA THR A 137 -8.56 -6.06 -4.56
C THR A 137 -7.15 -6.41 -4.13
N ASN A 138 -6.15 -6.29 -5.02
CA ASN A 138 -4.75 -6.55 -4.68
C ASN A 138 -3.77 -5.63 -5.40
N ILE A 139 -2.65 -5.36 -4.75
CA ILE A 139 -1.42 -4.86 -5.38
C ILE A 139 -0.29 -5.86 -5.08
N THR A 140 0.30 -6.43 -6.12
CA THR A 140 1.36 -7.44 -5.99
C THR A 140 2.67 -6.89 -6.54
N ARG A 141 3.68 -6.75 -5.68
CA ARG A 141 5.06 -6.45 -6.09
C ARG A 141 5.77 -7.75 -6.43
N VAL A 142 6.38 -7.81 -7.61
CA VAL A 142 7.15 -8.97 -8.06
C VAL A 142 8.64 -8.65 -8.21
N GLY A 143 9.46 -9.68 -8.04
CA GLY A 143 10.90 -9.62 -8.29
C GLY A 143 11.41 -10.98 -8.72
N ASN A 144 12.20 -11.03 -9.80
CA ASN A 144 12.62 -12.27 -10.45
C ASN A 144 11.42 -13.20 -10.71
N GLU A 145 10.34 -12.63 -11.26
CA GLU A 145 9.10 -13.34 -11.62
C GLU A 145 8.34 -13.99 -10.44
N LYS A 146 8.76 -13.75 -9.21
CA LYS A 146 8.11 -14.25 -7.99
C LYS A 146 7.47 -13.12 -7.21
N GLU A 147 6.32 -13.40 -6.58
CA GLU A 147 5.70 -12.48 -5.63
C GLU A 147 6.66 -12.19 -4.47
N LYS A 148 6.82 -10.91 -4.16
CA LYS A 148 7.63 -10.43 -3.03
C LYS A 148 6.76 -9.83 -1.95
N VAL A 149 5.79 -9.03 -2.35
CA VAL A 149 4.81 -8.40 -1.47
C VAL A 149 3.44 -8.49 -2.10
N VAL A 150 2.44 -8.79 -1.30
CA VAL A 150 1.02 -8.75 -1.68
C VAL A 150 0.32 -7.82 -0.70
N ILE A 151 -0.30 -6.77 -1.22
CA ILE A 151 -1.24 -5.91 -0.51
C ILE A 151 -2.63 -6.37 -0.90
N THR A 152 -3.44 -6.79 0.07
CA THR A 152 -4.83 -7.22 -0.14
C THR A 152 -5.78 -6.23 0.52
N PHE A 153 -6.83 -5.87 -0.20
CA PHE A 153 -7.92 -5.01 0.25
C PHE A 153 -9.19 -5.84 0.37
N SER A 154 -9.84 -5.81 1.54
CA SER A 154 -11.09 -6.55 1.82
C SER A 154 -12.08 -5.70 2.62
N GLU A 155 -13.32 -6.18 2.70
CA GLU A 155 -14.44 -5.46 3.32
C GLU A 155 -14.58 -4.03 2.77
N ILE A 156 -14.72 -3.92 1.44
CA ILE A 156 -14.69 -2.64 0.74
C ILE A 156 -16.08 -2.00 0.76
N ASP A 157 -16.17 -0.77 1.25
CA ASP A 157 -17.39 0.04 1.33
C ASP A 157 -17.07 1.48 0.90
N ASP A 158 -17.88 2.05 0.02
CA ASP A 158 -17.75 3.42 -0.53
C ASP A 158 -16.29 3.87 -0.79
N ARG A 159 -15.55 3.07 -1.57
CA ARG A 159 -14.14 3.30 -1.95
C ARG A 159 -13.15 3.32 -0.78
N MET A 160 -13.51 2.76 0.36
CA MET A 160 -12.64 2.51 1.49
C MET A 160 -12.49 1.01 1.71
N ALA A 161 -11.25 0.52 1.80
CA ALA A 161 -11.00 -0.84 2.27
C ALA A 161 -11.00 -0.84 3.80
N ARG A 162 -11.94 -1.56 4.42
CA ARG A 162 -11.98 -1.69 5.89
C ARG A 162 -10.87 -2.60 6.41
N GLN A 163 -10.38 -3.52 5.60
CA GLN A 163 -9.26 -4.39 5.91
C GLN A 163 -8.18 -4.28 4.85
N ILE A 164 -6.94 -4.13 5.30
CA ILE A 164 -5.76 -4.09 4.44
C ILE A 164 -4.67 -4.94 5.05
N VAL A 165 -4.07 -5.83 4.27
CA VAL A 165 -2.95 -6.67 4.69
C VAL A 165 -1.80 -6.52 3.71
N ILE A 166 -0.64 -6.08 4.19
CA ILE A 166 0.63 -6.08 3.45
C ILE A 166 1.44 -7.28 3.93
N SER A 167 1.65 -8.26 3.05
CA SER A 167 2.34 -9.52 3.37
C SER A 167 3.63 -9.65 2.56
N HIS A 168 4.76 -9.77 3.25
CA HIS A 168 6.05 -10.09 2.62
C HIS A 168 6.24 -11.60 2.51
N LYS A 169 6.64 -12.07 1.32
CA LYS A 169 6.86 -13.50 1.04
C LYS A 169 8.26 -14.00 1.36
N THR A 170 9.23 -13.08 1.48
CA THR A 170 10.65 -13.42 1.66
C THR A 170 11.20 -13.08 3.03
N MET A 171 10.43 -12.42 3.89
CA MET A 171 10.83 -12.09 5.25
C MET A 171 9.62 -12.08 6.18
N LYS A 172 9.87 -12.20 7.48
CA LYS A 172 8.84 -12.05 8.52
C LYS A 172 8.47 -10.58 8.68
N LEU A 173 7.62 -10.08 7.79
CA LEU A 173 7.02 -8.75 7.88
C LEU A 173 5.58 -8.82 7.38
N THR A 174 4.65 -8.44 8.25
CA THR A 174 3.23 -8.30 7.94
C THR A 174 2.70 -7.03 8.57
N ILE A 175 1.96 -6.22 7.81
CA ILE A 175 1.20 -5.07 8.31
C ILE A 175 -0.27 -5.38 8.09
N SER A 176 -1.03 -5.45 9.17
CA SER A 176 -2.48 -5.66 9.16
C SER A 176 -3.17 -4.40 9.65
N LEU A 177 -4.12 -3.89 8.87
CA LEU A 177 -4.86 -2.67 9.15
C LEU A 177 -6.36 -2.99 9.16
N GLN A 178 -7.05 -2.62 10.24
CA GLN A 178 -8.50 -2.68 10.38
C GLN A 178 -9.04 -1.28 10.61
N ALA A 179 -9.88 -0.78 9.71
CA ALA A 179 -10.47 0.54 9.81
C ALA A 179 -11.25 0.68 11.12
N ILE A 180 -11.07 1.82 11.78
CA ILE A 180 -11.92 2.23 12.90
C ILE A 180 -13.15 2.88 12.29
N LYS A 181 -14.33 2.48 12.77
CA LYS A 181 -15.65 2.95 12.26
C LYS A 181 -15.71 4.45 12.03
#